data_AF-A0A8J5C1X8-F1
#
_entry.id   AF-A0A8J5C1X8-F1
#
_cell.length_a   1.000
_cell.length_b   1.000
_cell.length_c   1.000
_cell.angle_alpha   90.00
_cell.angle_beta   90.00
_cell.angle_gamma   90.00
#
_symmetry.space_group_name_H-M   'P 1'
#
loop_
_entity.id
_entity.type
_entity.pdbx_description
1 polymer ?
#
loop_
_entity_poly.entity_id
_entity_poly.type
_entity_poly.pdbx_seq_one_letter_code
_entity_poly.pdbx_strand_id
1 'polypeptide(L)'
;MAMYALGMSVLQDVIAFEKTKVKQVAYADDLSGAGKLQDLSHWWGLIQANGPTIGYTPNAAKSFLIVKPEHYDGAVNIFSGSGVVVTKEGQRHLGAVIGTEEYKGVRRRESV
;
A
#
# COMPACT_ATOMS: atom_id res chain seq x y z
N MET A 1 -7.30 32.31 6.72
CA MET A 1 -8.03 31.45 5.77
C MET A 1 -7.41 30.06 5.85
N ALA A 2 -8.21 29.01 6.10
CA ALA A 2 -7.69 27.65 6.21
C ALA A 2 -8.13 26.85 4.98
N MET A 3 -7.15 26.37 4.22
CA MET A 3 -7.34 25.48 3.08
C MET A 3 -7.04 24.06 3.58
N TYR A 4 -8.01 23.15 3.51
CA TYR A 4 -7.84 21.77 3.94
C TYR A 4 -7.91 20.84 2.73
N ALA A 5 -6.89 20.00 2.55
CA ALA A 5 -6.91 18.90 1.60
C ALA A 5 -7.67 17.72 2.23
N LEU A 6 -8.98 17.65 2.02
CA LEU A 6 -9.88 16.66 2.64
C LEU A 6 -9.81 15.26 2.01
N GLY A 7 -9.01 15.05 0.96
CA GLY A 7 -9.15 13.90 0.06
C GLY A 7 -8.80 12.54 0.66
N MET A 8 -7.86 12.47 1.62
CA MET A 8 -7.37 11.17 2.16
C MET A 8 -7.57 10.98 3.67
N SER A 9 -7.69 12.05 4.46
CA SER A 9 -7.97 11.93 5.90
C SER A 9 -9.36 11.33 6.15
N VAL A 10 -10.36 11.72 5.36
CA VAL A 10 -11.72 11.15 5.42
C VAL A 10 -11.70 9.66 5.09
N LEU A 11 -10.92 9.24 4.08
CA LEU A 11 -10.75 7.82 3.75
C LEU A 11 -10.11 7.05 4.90
N GLN A 12 -9.09 7.63 5.53
CA GLN A 12 -8.42 7.02 6.67
C GLN A 12 -9.35 6.86 7.86
N ASP A 13 -10.20 7.84 8.14
CA ASP A 13 -11.17 7.79 9.24
C ASP A 13 -12.27 6.75 8.98
N VAL A 14 -12.79 6.66 7.75
CA VAL A 14 -13.76 5.62 7.34
C VAL A 14 -13.15 4.23 7.50
N ILE A 15 -11.89 4.04 7.08
CA ILE A 15 -11.19 2.75 7.22
C ILE A 15 -10.83 2.46 8.69
N ALA A 16 -10.49 3.48 9.48
CA ALA A 16 -10.20 3.32 10.90
C ALA A 16 -11.46 2.91 11.69
N PHE A 17 -12.64 3.36 11.25
CA PHE A 17 -13.92 2.96 11.82
C PHE A 17 -14.19 1.45 11.67
N GLU A 18 -13.72 0.83 10.59
CA GLU A 18 -13.78 -0.62 10.35
C GLU A 18 -12.82 -1.45 11.24
N LYS A 19 -12.11 -0.80 12.18
CA LYS A 19 -11.19 -1.44 13.15
C LYS A 19 -10.17 -2.38 12.51
N THR A 20 -9.69 -2.05 11.32
CA THR A 20 -8.64 -2.85 10.67
C THR A 20 -7.37 -2.82 11.55
N LYS A 21 -6.61 -3.92 11.55
CA LYS A 21 -5.29 -3.99 12.23
C LYS A 21 -4.17 -3.41 11.37
N VAL A 22 -4.51 -2.84 10.21
CA VAL A 22 -3.56 -2.26 9.26
C VAL A 22 -3.12 -0.89 9.76
N LYS A 23 -1.80 -0.71 9.87
CA LYS A 23 -1.20 0.61 10.10
C LYS A 23 -1.15 1.33 8.75
N GLN A 24 -1.88 2.43 8.61
CA GLN A 24 -1.95 3.19 7.35
C GLN A 24 -1.34 4.58 7.48
N VAL A 25 -0.79 5.09 6.38
CA VAL A 25 -0.25 6.45 6.24
C VAL A 25 -0.63 6.99 4.88
N ALA A 26 -0.88 8.30 4.80
CA ALA A 26 -1.25 9.01 3.59
C ALA A 26 -0.28 10.16 3.38
N TYR A 27 0.15 10.37 2.14
CA TYR A 27 0.87 11.56 1.73
C TYR A 27 0.37 12.01 0.37
N ALA A 28 -0.21 13.21 0.29
CA ALA A 28 -0.90 13.71 -0.91
C ALA A 28 -1.98 12.74 -1.42
N ASP A 29 -1.77 12.08 -2.55
CA ASP A 29 -2.62 11.06 -3.17
C ASP A 29 -2.13 9.62 -2.96
N ASP A 30 -0.93 9.45 -2.39
CA ASP A 30 -0.35 8.15 -2.06
C ASP A 30 -0.83 7.64 -0.70
N LEU A 31 -1.58 6.53 -0.72
CA LEU A 31 -2.00 5.79 0.46
C LEU A 31 -1.16 4.53 0.62
N SER A 32 -0.68 4.27 1.83
CA SER A 32 0.13 3.08 2.14
C SER A 32 -0.33 2.41 3.42
N GLY A 33 -0.33 1.08 3.42
CA GLY A 33 -0.77 0.25 4.53
C GLY A 33 0.22 -0.88 4.82
N ALA A 34 0.43 -1.19 6.10
CA ALA A 34 1.27 -2.29 6.55
C ALA A 34 0.53 -3.14 7.59
N GLY A 35 0.58 -4.47 7.41
CA GLY A 35 -0.16 -5.42 8.25
C GLY A 35 0.01 -6.87 7.80
N LYS A 36 -0.83 -7.76 8.31
CA LYS A 36 -0.90 -9.15 7.84
C LYS A 36 -1.59 -9.20 6.47
N LEU A 37 -1.26 -10.19 5.64
CA LEU A 37 -1.81 -10.32 4.28
C LEU A 37 -3.34 -10.31 4.24
N GLN A 38 -4.01 -11.03 5.14
CA GLN A 38 -5.48 -11.07 5.21
C GLN A 38 -6.06 -9.70 5.58
N ASP A 39 -5.45 -9.02 6.55
CA ASP A 39 -5.87 -7.69 6.97
C ASP A 39 -5.66 -6.65 5.85
N LEU A 40 -4.56 -6.77 5.08
CA LEU A 40 -4.26 -5.91 3.94
C LEU A 40 -5.23 -6.14 2.77
N SER A 41 -5.63 -7.38 2.52
CA SER A 41 -6.62 -7.70 1.49
C SER A 41 -8.00 -7.11 1.83
N HIS A 42 -8.41 -7.23 3.10
CA HIS A 42 -9.65 -6.60 3.55
C HIS A 42 -9.58 -5.08 3.47
N TRP A 43 -8.47 -4.49 3.93
CA TRP A 43 -8.19 -3.06 3.84
C TRP A 43 -8.25 -2.55 2.39
N TRP A 44 -7.63 -3.26 1.45
CA TRP A 44 -7.69 -2.91 0.02
C TRP A 44 -9.13 -2.92 -0.51
N GLY A 45 -9.92 -3.93 -0.15
CA GLY A 45 -11.34 -3.99 -0.51
C GLY A 45 -12.15 -2.80 0.03
N LEU A 46 -11.88 -2.37 1.27
CA LEU A 46 -12.52 -1.20 1.86
C LEU A 46 -12.16 0.10 1.11
N ILE A 47 -10.91 0.24 0.65
CA ILE A 47 -10.50 1.38 -0.18
C ILE A 47 -11.25 1.36 -1.52
N GLN A 48 -11.34 0.21 -2.18
CA GLN A 48 -12.04 0.09 -3.46
C GLN A 48 -13.54 0.38 -3.33
N ALA A 49 -14.17 -0.05 -2.24
CA ALA A 49 -15.59 0.15 -1.99
C ALA A 49 -15.92 1.60 -1.58
N ASN A 50 -15.14 2.20 -0.66
CA ASN A 50 -15.46 3.51 -0.08
C ASN A 50 -14.78 4.68 -0.79
N GLY A 51 -13.66 4.43 -1.47
CA GLY A 51 -12.91 5.46 -2.19
C GLY A 51 -13.77 6.24 -3.20
N PRO A 52 -14.54 5.59 -4.09
CA PRO A 52 -15.35 6.30 -5.09
C PRO A 52 -16.35 7.28 -4.49
N THR A 53 -16.91 6.96 -3.31
CA THR A 53 -17.88 7.81 -2.59
C THR A 53 -17.31 9.18 -2.20
N ILE A 54 -15.98 9.28 -2.06
CA ILE A 54 -15.27 10.50 -1.69
C ILE A 54 -14.38 11.03 -2.83
N GLY A 55 -14.54 10.50 -4.05
CA GLY A 55 -13.77 10.90 -5.23
C GLY A 55 -12.36 10.32 -5.30
N TYR A 56 -12.02 9.31 -4.48
CA TYR A 56 -10.73 8.61 -4.53
C TYR A 56 -10.86 7.28 -5.28
N THR A 57 -10.26 7.16 -6.46
CA THR A 57 -10.26 5.89 -7.22
C THR A 57 -8.84 5.34 -7.28
N PRO A 58 -8.49 4.31 -6.47
CA PRO A 58 -7.15 3.73 -6.49
C PRO A 58 -6.89 3.02 -7.83
N ASN A 59 -5.72 3.26 -8.42
CA ASN A 59 -5.31 2.58 -9.64
C ASN A 59 -4.58 1.27 -9.30
N ALA A 60 -5.32 0.15 -9.31
CA ALA A 60 -4.80 -1.17 -8.94
C ALA A 60 -3.52 -1.56 -9.71
N ALA A 61 -3.46 -1.25 -11.01
CA ALA A 61 -2.29 -1.57 -11.85
C ALA A 61 -1.03 -0.76 -11.49
N LYS A 62 -1.17 0.33 -10.73
CA LYS A 62 -0.06 1.12 -10.18
C LYS A 62 0.17 0.86 -8.68
N SER A 63 -0.65 0.01 -8.05
CA SER A 63 -0.53 -0.34 -6.65
C SER A 63 0.34 -1.59 -6.48
N PHE A 64 1.25 -1.53 -5.51
CA PHE A 64 2.21 -2.61 -5.27
C PHE A 64 2.05 -3.18 -3.87
N LEU A 65 2.08 -4.50 -3.78
CA LEU A 65 2.15 -5.23 -2.54
C LEU A 65 3.55 -5.84 -2.42
N ILE A 66 4.34 -5.33 -1.48
CA ILE A 66 5.68 -5.84 -1.18
C ILE A 66 5.55 -6.90 -0.08
N VAL A 67 6.03 -8.11 -0.36
CA VAL A 67 5.96 -9.23 0.58
C VAL A 67 7.31 -9.91 0.69
N LYS A 68 7.56 -10.53 1.85
CA LYS A 68 8.72 -11.39 2.01
C LYS A 68 8.59 -12.63 1.12
N PRO A 69 9.69 -13.21 0.62
CA PRO A 69 9.67 -14.36 -0.28
C PRO A 69 8.83 -15.54 0.23
N GLU A 70 8.90 -15.84 1.53
CA GLU A 70 8.16 -16.92 2.20
C GLU A 70 6.64 -16.73 2.21
N HIS A 71 6.15 -15.54 1.92
CA HIS A 71 4.72 -15.20 1.90
C HIS A 71 4.22 -14.88 0.49
N TYR A 72 5.06 -14.98 -0.52
CA TYR A 72 4.70 -14.59 -1.88
C TYR A 72 3.57 -15.41 -2.47
N ASP A 73 3.65 -16.74 -2.40
CA ASP A 73 2.62 -17.61 -2.99
C ASP A 73 1.27 -17.39 -2.30
N GLY A 74 1.27 -17.19 -0.98
CA GLY A 74 0.09 -16.82 -0.21
C GLY A 74 -0.46 -15.44 -0.62
N ALA A 75 0.41 -14.47 -0.85
CA ALA A 75 0.03 -13.13 -1.27
C ALA A 75 -0.57 -13.11 -2.68
N VAL A 76 0.03 -13.83 -3.64
CA VAL A 76 -0.47 -13.97 -5.01
C VAL A 76 -1.86 -14.61 -5.00
N ASN A 77 -2.07 -15.65 -4.17
CA ASN A 77 -3.37 -16.30 -4.05
C ASN A 77 -4.43 -15.37 -3.44
N ILE A 78 -4.10 -14.64 -2.37
CA ILE A 78 -5.04 -13.74 -1.68
C ILE A 78 -5.39 -12.53 -2.54
N PHE A 79 -4.43 -11.96 -3.25
CA PHE A 79 -4.62 -10.79 -4.09
C PHE A 79 -4.96 -11.14 -5.55
N SER A 80 -5.20 -12.41 -5.86
CA SER A 80 -5.63 -12.84 -7.19
C SER A 80 -6.93 -12.15 -7.58
N GLY A 81 -6.95 -11.54 -8.77
CA GLY A 81 -8.12 -10.78 -9.26
C GLY A 81 -8.28 -9.36 -8.71
N SER A 82 -7.45 -8.92 -7.75
CA SER A 82 -7.47 -7.54 -7.22
C SER A 82 -6.85 -6.49 -8.16
N GLY A 83 -6.05 -6.94 -9.13
CA GLY A 83 -5.28 -6.08 -10.05
C GLY A 83 -4.00 -5.48 -9.46
N VAL A 84 -3.71 -5.74 -8.17
CA VAL A 84 -2.51 -5.27 -7.47
C VAL A 84 -1.26 -6.07 -7.89
N VAL A 85 -0.13 -5.39 -8.07
CA VAL A 85 1.14 -6.02 -8.43
C VAL A 85 1.87 -6.51 -7.19
N VAL A 86 2.06 -7.83 -7.05
CA VAL A 86 2.79 -8.45 -5.92
C VAL A 86 4.27 -8.60 -6.26
N THR A 87 5.16 -8.08 -5.42
CA THR A 87 6.62 -8.16 -5.62
C THR A 87 7.38 -8.65 -4.39
N LYS A 88 8.46 -9.41 -4.62
CA LYS A 88 9.38 -9.96 -3.59
C LYS A 88 10.57 -9.03 -3.29
N GLU A 89 10.99 -8.26 -4.28
CA GLU A 89 12.32 -7.62 -4.29
C GLU A 89 12.33 -6.21 -3.67
N GLY A 90 11.15 -5.74 -3.26
CA GLY A 90 10.98 -4.38 -2.75
C GLY A 90 10.72 -3.36 -3.85
N GLN A 91 10.26 -2.18 -3.43
CA GLN A 91 9.99 -1.04 -4.32
C GLN A 91 10.45 0.25 -3.62
N ARG A 92 10.75 1.28 -4.43
CA ARG A 92 10.93 2.65 -3.91
C ARG A 92 9.60 3.13 -3.31
N HIS A 93 9.61 3.49 -2.04
CA HIS A 93 8.52 4.20 -1.38
C HIS A 93 9.06 5.57 -0.95
N LEU A 94 8.58 6.65 -1.59
CA LEU A 94 8.89 8.05 -1.23
C LEU A 94 10.39 8.35 -1.00
N GLY A 95 11.28 7.81 -1.85
CA GLY A 95 12.74 8.01 -1.76
C GLY A 95 13.49 7.02 -0.86
N ALA A 96 12.78 6.21 -0.07
CA ALA A 96 13.34 5.09 0.68
C ALA A 96 13.18 3.77 -0.09
N VAL A 97 14.12 2.84 0.09
CA VAL A 97 14.03 1.47 -0.44
C VAL A 97 13.44 0.58 0.65
N ILE A 98 12.25 0.02 0.40
CA ILE A 98 11.69 -1.05 1.21
C ILE A 98 11.92 -2.34 0.43
N GLY A 99 12.82 -3.20 0.91
CA GLY A 99 13.25 -4.43 0.22
C GLY A 99 14.29 -5.20 1.03
N THR A 100 14.76 -6.32 0.49
CA THR A 100 15.80 -7.17 1.10
C THR A 100 17.15 -6.44 1.20
N GLU A 101 18.03 -6.89 2.10
CA GLU A 101 19.36 -6.29 2.30
C GLU A 101 20.22 -6.31 1.02
N GLU A 102 20.04 -7.31 0.15
CA GLU A 102 20.70 -7.37 -1.16
C GLU A 102 20.27 -6.22 -2.07
N TYR A 103 18.98 -5.86 -2.07
CA TYR A 103 18.45 -4.75 -2.85
C TYR A 103 18.87 -3.38 -2.29
N LYS A 104 19.09 -3.29 -0.97
CA LYS A 104 19.73 -2.12 -0.33
C LYS A 104 21.22 -2.04 -0.64
N GLY A 105 21.90 -3.18 -0.72
CA GLY A 105 23.35 -3.30 -0.92
C GLY A 105 23.83 -3.01 -2.34
N VAL A 106 23.10 -3.49 -3.36
CA VAL A 106 23.44 -3.27 -4.78
C VAL A 106 23.55 -1.77 -5.10
N ARG A 107 22.74 -0.93 -4.44
CA ARG A 107 22.74 0.52 -4.68
C ARG A 107 23.76 1.35 -3.90
N ARG A 108 24.44 0.80 -2.89
CA ARG A 108 25.52 1.54 -2.21
C ARG A 108 26.76 1.69 -3.10
N ARG A 109 26.83 0.94 -4.21
CA ARG A 109 27.95 0.92 -5.16
C ARG A 109 27.75 1.78 -6.42
N GLU A 110 26.54 2.29 -6.68
CA GLU A 110 26.28 3.18 -7.83
C GLU A 110 26.27 4.67 -7.48
N SER A 111 26.58 5.01 -6.22
CA SER A 111 26.62 6.38 -5.70
C SER A 111 28.04 6.83 -5.32
N VAL A 112 29.06 6.36 -6.04
CA VAL A 112 30.43 6.89 -5.96
C VAL A 112 30.84 7.39 -7.34
#